data_AF-A0A6J2IVV1-F1
#
_entry.id   AF-A0A6J2IVV1-F1
#
_cell.length_a   1.000
_cell.length_b   1.000
_cell.length_c   1.000
_cell.angle_alpha   90.00
_cell.angle_beta   90.00
_cell.angle_gamma   90.00
#
_symmetry.space_group_name_H-M   'P 1'
#
loop_
_entity.id
_entity.type
_entity.pdbx_description
1 polymer ?
#
loop_
_entity_poly.entity_id
_entity_poly.type
_entity_poly.pdbx_seq_one_letter_code
_entity_poly.pdbx_strand_id
1 'polypeptide(L)'
;MPALSLVALVSLVSTVFAKQLDGHPPQQQHRHWAPICSGNPTNRIRGCDRYGCGNFGADRDSGKGKHRGVDVICRDGATVYAPFSGQLSGPIRFFHNGNAIDDGVQISGSGYCVKLVCIHPIRYHGQIRRGQQLGRMLPMQKVFPGIISHIHVENCDHSDPTHLLTPDVPPLPQQDSGWATVCAGNPTNEIRGCDKYGCGYYGAPRRNGKGKHRAVDVICADGATVYAPFSGQLSGPVKFFHNGNAIDDGVQIRGSGFCVKLLCIHPIRYNGAISKGQVLGKMLPMQRVFPGITSHIHIENCDRSDPTSNLERGKGRRE
;
A
#
# COMPACT_ATOMS: atom_id res chain seq x y z
N MET A 1 2.62 66.51 -55.46
CA MET A 1 1.88 65.31 -55.00
C MET A 1 2.82 64.50 -54.10
N PRO A 2 2.27 63.84 -53.07
CA PRO A 2 2.70 63.95 -51.66
C PRO A 2 3.64 62.82 -51.19
N ALA A 3 4.34 63.00 -50.05
CA ALA A 3 4.24 62.25 -48.77
C ALA A 3 4.61 60.73 -48.82
N LEU A 4 5.27 60.07 -47.85
CA LEU A 4 5.37 60.20 -46.39
C LEU A 4 6.75 59.68 -45.91
N SER A 5 7.44 60.40 -45.02
CA SER A 5 7.73 60.13 -43.58
C SER A 5 8.31 58.75 -43.23
N LEU A 6 9.57 58.68 -42.74
CA LEU A 6 10.00 58.72 -41.30
C LEU A 6 9.50 57.49 -40.52
N VAL A 7 10.31 56.71 -39.80
CA VAL A 7 11.13 57.08 -38.63
C VAL A 7 12.15 55.96 -38.35
N ALA A 8 13.39 56.35 -38.05
CA ALA A 8 14.40 55.49 -37.40
C ALA A 8 14.17 55.44 -35.88
N LEU A 9 14.43 54.30 -35.23
CA LEU A 9 14.73 54.30 -33.80
C LEU A 9 15.63 53.13 -33.39
N VAL A 10 16.83 53.53 -32.97
CA VAL A 10 17.86 52.76 -32.28
C VAL A 10 17.49 52.70 -30.80
N SER A 11 17.65 51.56 -30.11
CA SER A 11 18.40 51.44 -28.84
C SER A 11 18.00 50.25 -27.95
N LEU A 12 19.04 49.51 -27.55
CA LEU A 12 19.39 49.02 -26.20
C LEU A 12 18.27 48.68 -25.19
N VAL A 13 18.28 47.46 -24.65
CA VAL A 13 18.34 47.22 -23.18
C VAL A 13 19.02 45.87 -22.87
N SER A 14 19.92 45.93 -21.88
CA SER A 14 20.81 44.93 -21.30
C SER A 14 20.16 43.86 -20.39
N THR A 15 20.91 42.76 -20.18
CA THR A 15 20.99 41.86 -18.99
C THR A 15 19.72 41.12 -18.56
N VAL A 16 19.74 39.80 -18.32
CA VAL A 16 20.03 39.20 -17.00
C VAL A 16 20.01 37.66 -17.14
N PHE A 17 21.12 37.03 -16.73
CA PHE A 17 21.26 35.67 -16.15
C PHE A 17 20.52 34.46 -16.76
N ALA A 18 21.23 33.70 -17.60
CA ALA A 18 21.02 32.25 -17.73
C ALA A 18 21.86 31.51 -16.68
N LYS A 19 21.36 31.42 -15.45
CA LYS A 19 21.74 30.38 -14.48
C LYS A 19 20.44 29.73 -14.00
N GLN A 20 19.92 28.79 -14.78
CA GLN A 20 18.87 27.91 -14.27
C GLN A 20 19.55 26.81 -13.46
N LEU A 21 19.62 27.09 -12.16
CA LEU A 21 19.98 26.15 -11.10
C LEU A 21 19.22 24.84 -11.25
N ASP A 22 19.95 23.75 -10.95
CA ASP A 22 19.45 22.43 -10.60
C ASP A 22 18.38 22.53 -9.50
N GLY A 23 17.14 22.77 -9.91
CA GLY A 23 15.96 22.70 -9.06
C GLY A 23 15.67 21.24 -8.71
N HIS A 24 16.32 20.76 -7.66
CA HIS A 24 15.79 19.62 -6.90
C HIS A 24 14.32 19.93 -6.57
N PRO A 25 13.36 19.03 -6.86
CA PRO A 25 11.99 19.28 -6.46
C PRO A 25 11.97 19.48 -4.94
N PRO A 26 11.21 20.46 -4.43
CA PRO A 26 11.12 20.70 -3.00
C PRO A 26 10.71 19.39 -2.34
N GLN A 27 11.48 18.96 -1.34
CA GLN A 27 11.17 17.80 -0.51
C GLN A 27 9.71 17.92 -0.08
N GLN A 28 8.85 17.10 -0.65
CA GLN A 28 7.56 16.82 -0.02
C GLN A 28 7.91 16.37 1.39
N GLN A 29 7.44 17.14 2.38
CA GLN A 29 7.52 16.78 3.78
C GLN A 29 6.73 15.47 3.93
N HIS A 30 7.40 14.34 3.74
CA HIS A 30 6.77 13.04 3.90
C HIS A 30 6.39 12.94 5.37
N ARG A 31 5.09 13.05 5.67
CA ARG A 31 4.54 12.95 7.03
C ARG A 31 4.88 11.61 7.70
N HIS A 32 5.25 10.60 6.91
CA HIS A 32 5.56 9.25 7.37
C HIS A 32 6.83 8.70 6.73
N TRP A 33 7.42 7.77 7.45
CA TRP A 33 8.59 7.03 7.03
C TRP A 33 8.30 6.10 5.85
N ALA A 34 9.35 5.79 5.10
CA ALA A 34 9.31 4.80 4.04
C ALA A 34 9.03 3.40 4.59
N PRO A 35 8.59 2.47 3.74
CA PRO A 35 8.49 1.06 4.10
C PRO A 35 9.84 0.52 4.56
N ILE A 36 9.89 -0.09 5.74
CA ILE A 36 11.11 -0.61 6.36
C ILE A 36 11.48 -1.98 5.80
N CYS A 37 10.52 -2.80 5.39
CA CYS A 37 10.78 -4.19 4.99
C CYS A 37 10.19 -4.53 3.62
N SER A 38 10.95 -5.26 2.80
CA SER A 38 10.57 -5.61 1.41
C SER A 38 9.31 -6.46 1.25
N GLY A 39 8.81 -7.06 2.34
CA GLY A 39 7.54 -7.79 2.38
C GLY A 39 6.42 -7.06 3.14
N ASN A 40 6.65 -5.83 3.58
CA ASN A 40 5.73 -5.07 4.43
C ASN A 40 5.64 -3.60 3.96
N PRO A 41 4.96 -3.32 2.84
CA PRO A 41 4.92 -1.99 2.23
C PRO A 41 4.20 -0.92 3.07
N THR A 42 3.51 -1.32 4.15
CA THR A 42 2.72 -0.41 5.00
C THR A 42 3.23 -0.37 6.44
N ASN A 43 4.42 -0.92 6.72
CA ASN A 43 5.00 -0.99 8.07
C ASN A 43 4.03 -1.57 9.11
N ARG A 44 3.31 -2.64 8.76
CA ARG A 44 2.41 -3.34 9.69
C ARG A 44 3.16 -3.68 10.97
N ILE A 45 2.55 -3.31 12.10
CA ILE A 45 3.04 -3.57 13.43
C ILE A 45 2.68 -5.01 13.82
N ARG A 46 3.60 -5.68 14.51
CA ARG A 46 3.42 -7.01 15.07
C ARG A 46 2.31 -6.97 16.13
N GLY A 47 1.35 -7.88 15.98
CA GLY A 47 0.31 -8.13 16.98
C GLY A 47 0.86 -8.85 18.20
N CYS A 48 0.05 -9.72 18.81
CA CYS A 48 0.51 -10.55 19.93
C CYS A 48 0.82 -11.97 19.47
N ASP A 49 1.86 -12.55 20.05
CA ASP A 49 2.19 -13.97 19.97
C ASP A 49 2.61 -14.47 21.36
N ARG A 50 3.11 -15.70 21.45
CA ARG A 50 3.47 -16.33 22.74
C ARG A 50 4.58 -15.59 23.50
N TYR A 51 5.31 -14.69 22.85
CA TYR A 51 6.38 -13.88 23.46
C TYR A 51 5.91 -12.46 23.84
N GLY A 52 4.63 -12.13 23.62
CA GLY A 52 4.05 -10.83 23.90
C GLY A 52 3.63 -10.07 22.65
N CYS A 53 3.38 -8.77 22.81
CA CYS A 53 2.84 -7.90 21.76
C CYS A 53 3.87 -6.89 21.24
N GLY A 54 3.74 -6.49 19.97
CA GLY A 54 4.71 -5.61 19.29
C GLY A 54 4.42 -4.10 19.36
N ASN A 55 3.30 -3.69 19.96
CA ASN A 55 2.92 -2.27 20.04
C ASN A 55 3.79 -1.50 21.05
N PHE A 56 3.87 -0.18 20.89
CA PHE A 56 4.46 0.71 21.90
C PHE A 56 3.69 0.60 23.21
N GLY A 57 4.41 0.58 24.34
CA GLY A 57 3.81 0.45 25.66
C GLY A 57 3.24 -0.94 25.98
N ALA A 58 3.44 -1.94 25.13
CA ALA A 58 3.05 -3.32 25.44
C ALA A 58 3.77 -3.83 26.69
N ASP A 59 3.09 -4.68 27.46
CA ASP A 59 3.68 -5.25 28.67
C ASP A 59 4.90 -6.12 28.35
N ARG A 60 5.90 -6.00 29.21
CA ARG A 60 7.11 -6.81 29.25
C ARG A 60 7.32 -7.34 30.66
N ASP A 61 7.99 -8.48 30.78
CA ASP A 61 8.42 -9.07 32.05
C ASP A 61 7.31 -9.20 33.09
N SER A 62 6.15 -9.73 32.67
CA SER A 62 4.97 -9.89 33.52
C SER A 62 4.49 -8.58 34.18
N GLY A 63 4.57 -7.46 33.44
CA GLY A 63 4.08 -6.14 33.86
C GLY A 63 5.12 -5.27 34.57
N LYS A 64 6.36 -5.74 34.72
CA LYS A 64 7.45 -4.95 35.33
C LYS A 64 8.10 -3.96 34.37
N GLY A 65 7.83 -4.08 33.07
CA GLY A 65 8.36 -3.20 32.04
C GLY A 65 7.34 -2.91 30.95
N LYS A 66 7.62 -1.86 30.18
CA LYS A 66 6.84 -1.46 29.00
C LYS A 66 7.75 -1.48 27.77
N HIS A 67 7.21 -1.90 26.64
CA HIS A 67 7.89 -1.89 25.36
C HIS A 67 8.15 -0.45 24.91
N ARG A 68 9.43 -0.07 24.77
CA ARG A 68 9.85 1.31 24.45
C ARG A 68 9.93 1.63 22.95
N GLY A 69 9.65 0.63 22.12
CA GLY A 69 9.63 0.76 20.67
C GLY A 69 8.39 0.10 20.07
N VAL A 70 8.46 -0.11 18.77
CA VAL A 70 7.42 -0.75 17.96
C VAL A 70 8.07 -1.82 17.09
N ASP A 71 7.43 -2.98 17.04
CA ASP A 71 7.91 -4.12 16.27
C ASP A 71 7.27 -4.12 14.88
N VAL A 72 8.02 -3.74 13.85
CA VAL A 72 7.53 -3.73 12.45
C VAL A 72 7.76 -5.09 11.81
N ILE A 73 6.69 -5.75 11.34
CA ILE A 73 6.76 -7.12 10.80
C ILE A 73 7.77 -7.19 9.65
N CYS A 74 8.73 -8.10 9.77
CA CYS A 74 9.73 -8.34 8.74
C CYS A 74 10.26 -9.78 8.83
N ARG A 75 10.24 -10.51 7.71
CA ARG A 75 10.68 -11.91 7.69
C ARG A 75 12.20 -12.02 7.84
N ASP A 76 12.67 -13.07 8.49
CA ASP A 76 14.10 -13.42 8.58
C ASP A 76 14.76 -13.37 7.18
N GLY A 77 15.92 -12.73 7.09
CA GLY A 77 16.67 -12.57 5.84
C GLY A 77 16.12 -11.54 4.84
N ALA A 78 14.94 -10.96 5.09
CA ALA A 78 14.34 -9.95 4.22
C ALA A 78 15.20 -8.68 4.15
N THR A 79 15.10 -7.98 3.02
CA THR A 79 15.77 -6.70 2.82
C THR A 79 15.10 -5.63 3.67
N VAL A 80 15.91 -4.88 4.42
CA VAL A 80 15.48 -3.76 5.24
C VAL A 80 15.93 -2.45 4.58
N TYR A 81 15.04 -1.46 4.53
CA TYR A 81 15.26 -0.15 3.93
C TYR A 81 15.26 0.95 4.99
N ALA A 82 15.94 2.06 4.67
CA ALA A 82 15.99 3.23 5.53
C ALA A 82 14.62 3.95 5.58
N PRO A 83 14.02 4.15 6.76
CA PRO A 83 12.73 4.84 6.90
C PRO A 83 12.77 6.31 6.47
N PHE A 84 13.93 6.98 6.62
CA PHE A 84 14.16 8.37 6.23
C PHE A 84 15.64 8.58 5.87
N SER A 85 15.96 9.75 5.31
CA SER A 85 17.34 10.11 4.98
C SER A 85 18.08 10.61 6.22
N GLY A 86 19.33 10.22 6.40
CA GLY A 86 20.11 10.67 7.55
C GLY A 86 21.52 10.10 7.62
N GLN A 87 22.17 10.35 8.75
CA GLN A 87 23.48 9.82 9.09
C GLN A 87 23.32 8.54 9.92
N LEU A 88 24.05 7.49 9.53
CA LEU A 88 24.14 6.25 10.28
C LEU A 88 25.17 6.36 11.41
N SER A 89 24.82 5.80 12.56
CA SER A 89 25.72 5.52 13.68
C SER A 89 25.43 4.14 14.26
N GLY A 90 26.46 3.38 14.62
CA GLY A 90 26.31 2.03 15.17
C GLY A 90 27.67 1.43 15.53
N PRO A 91 27.72 0.14 15.89
CA PRO A 91 26.59 -0.78 16.04
C PRO A 91 25.72 -0.46 17.27
N ILE A 92 24.43 -0.78 17.20
CA ILE A 92 23.51 -0.75 18.34
C ILE A 92 23.24 -2.18 18.78
N ARG A 93 23.52 -2.49 20.05
CA ARG A 93 23.27 -3.79 20.66
C ARG A 93 22.34 -3.60 21.86
N PHE A 94 21.21 -4.29 21.86
CA PHE A 94 20.17 -4.13 22.89
C PHE A 94 20.27 -5.22 23.95
N PHE A 95 20.60 -6.43 23.54
CA PHE A 95 20.53 -7.58 24.44
C PHE A 95 21.83 -7.79 25.21
N HIS A 96 22.95 -7.27 24.70
CA HIS A 96 24.29 -7.39 25.28
C HIS A 96 24.68 -8.83 25.66
N ASN A 97 24.03 -9.81 25.02
CA ASN A 97 24.17 -11.24 25.33
C ASN A 97 24.74 -12.03 24.14
N GLY A 98 25.08 -11.34 23.05
CA GLY A 98 25.71 -11.95 21.88
C GLY A 98 24.81 -12.90 21.10
N ASN A 99 23.48 -12.82 21.27
CA ASN A 99 22.57 -13.66 20.51
C ASN A 99 22.56 -13.29 19.01
N ALA A 100 22.01 -14.17 18.18
CA ALA A 100 22.06 -14.05 16.72
C ALA A 100 21.26 -12.86 16.14
N ILE A 101 20.55 -12.10 16.97
CA ILE A 101 19.79 -10.91 16.57
C ILE A 101 20.28 -9.62 17.23
N ASP A 102 21.35 -9.66 18.03
CA ASP A 102 21.88 -8.53 18.80
C ASP A 102 22.77 -7.62 17.94
N ASP A 103 22.16 -7.05 16.92
CA ASP A 103 22.77 -6.09 16.00
C ASP A 103 21.72 -5.08 15.53
N GLY A 104 22.22 -3.92 15.14
CA GLY A 104 21.38 -2.78 14.86
C GLY A 104 22.18 -1.54 14.48
N VAL A 105 21.44 -0.52 14.09
CA VAL A 105 21.98 0.76 13.65
C VAL A 105 21.04 1.89 14.05
N GLN A 106 21.61 3.03 14.37
CA GLN A 106 20.91 4.27 14.59
C GLN A 106 20.96 5.14 13.33
N ILE A 107 19.86 5.82 13.04
CA ILE A 107 19.76 6.82 11.97
C ILE A 107 19.34 8.14 12.61
N SER A 108 20.12 9.19 12.35
CA SER A 108 19.81 10.56 12.79
C SER A 108 19.76 11.49 11.57
N GLY A 109 18.63 12.14 11.35
CA GLY A 109 18.41 12.98 10.17
C GLY A 109 16.94 13.30 9.94
N SER A 110 16.65 14.31 9.11
CA SER A 110 15.28 14.74 8.81
C SER A 110 14.42 15.08 10.03
N GLY A 111 15.04 15.50 11.15
CA GLY A 111 14.34 15.79 12.41
C GLY A 111 14.03 14.56 13.27
N TYR A 112 14.51 13.36 12.89
CA TYR A 112 14.28 12.11 13.61
C TYR A 112 15.59 11.51 14.12
N CYS A 113 15.50 10.72 15.19
CA CYS A 113 16.56 9.87 15.69
C CYS A 113 15.97 8.52 16.07
N VAL A 114 16.40 7.45 15.40
CA VAL A 114 15.78 6.12 15.52
C VAL A 114 16.85 5.03 15.58
N LYS A 115 16.65 4.07 16.47
CA LYS A 115 17.39 2.81 16.55
C LYS A 115 16.57 1.72 15.85
N LEU A 116 17.22 1.01 14.94
CA LEU A 116 16.68 -0.17 14.26
C LEU A 116 17.49 -1.39 14.71
N VAL A 117 16.80 -2.40 15.26
CA VAL A 117 17.42 -3.59 15.87
C VAL A 117 16.91 -4.85 15.19
N CYS A 118 17.64 -5.94 15.35
CA CYS A 118 17.44 -7.22 14.67
C CYS A 118 17.78 -7.14 13.17
N ILE A 119 18.69 -6.25 12.81
CA ILE A 119 19.16 -6.03 11.44
C ILE A 119 20.68 -6.19 11.41
N HIS A 120 21.19 -6.79 10.34
CA HIS A 120 22.58 -6.66 9.94
C HIS A 120 22.71 -5.57 8.86
N PRO A 121 23.20 -4.37 9.20
CA PRO A 121 23.35 -3.28 8.24
C PRO A 121 24.44 -3.58 7.21
N ILE A 122 24.29 -3.09 5.98
CA ILE A 122 25.37 -3.16 4.98
C ILE A 122 26.59 -2.30 5.37
N ARG A 123 26.37 -1.29 6.23
CA ARG A 123 27.38 -0.44 6.86
C ARG A 123 26.79 0.24 8.10
N TYR A 124 27.63 0.55 9.09
CA TYR A 124 27.21 1.20 10.35
C TYR A 124 27.35 2.72 10.37
N HIS A 125 28.10 3.27 9.44
CA HIS A 125 28.38 4.71 9.37
C HIS A 125 28.18 5.23 7.94
N GLY A 126 28.00 6.55 7.84
CA GLY A 126 27.85 7.27 6.57
C GLY A 126 26.41 7.72 6.32
N GLN A 127 26.22 8.47 5.23
CA GLN A 127 24.91 8.96 4.82
C GLN A 127 24.05 7.83 4.23
N ILE A 128 22.75 7.90 4.45
CA ILE A 128 21.75 7.03 3.83
C ILE A 128 20.56 7.84 3.35
N ARG A 129 19.95 7.42 2.23
CA ARG A 129 18.74 8.04 1.69
C ARG A 129 17.50 7.23 2.08
N ARG A 130 16.38 7.92 2.30
CA ARG A 130 15.07 7.30 2.47
C ARG A 130 14.81 6.24 1.39
N GLY A 131 14.37 5.05 1.79
CA GLY A 131 14.09 3.92 0.92
C GLY A 131 15.32 3.17 0.39
N GLN A 132 16.53 3.64 0.66
CA GLN A 132 17.76 2.92 0.33
C GLN A 132 17.86 1.64 1.15
N GLN A 133 18.43 0.58 0.56
CA GLN A 133 18.75 -0.64 1.30
C GLN A 133 19.69 -0.32 2.47
N LEU A 134 19.25 -0.66 3.67
CA LEU A 134 19.98 -0.48 4.91
C LEU A 134 20.69 -1.78 5.33
N GLY A 135 20.06 -2.93 5.11
CA GLY A 135 20.58 -4.20 5.61
C GLY A 135 19.66 -5.40 5.35
N ARG A 136 19.88 -6.46 6.12
CA ARG A 136 19.03 -7.66 6.13
C ARG A 136 18.55 -7.96 7.54
N MET A 137 17.31 -8.41 7.64
CA MET A 137 16.72 -8.90 8.89
C MET A 137 17.49 -10.14 9.37
N LEU A 138 17.83 -10.15 10.66
CA LEU A 138 18.54 -11.27 11.31
C LEU A 138 17.63 -12.48 11.55
N PRO A 139 18.19 -13.68 11.81
CA PRO A 139 17.43 -14.92 11.94
C PRO A 139 16.70 -15.00 13.31
N MET A 140 15.64 -14.21 13.47
CA MET A 140 14.87 -14.14 14.70
C MET A 140 14.21 -15.46 15.08
N GLN A 141 13.76 -16.26 14.12
CA GLN A 141 13.18 -17.58 14.40
C GLN A 141 14.17 -18.55 15.05
N LYS A 142 15.48 -18.32 14.88
CA LYS A 142 16.53 -19.12 15.53
C LYS A 142 16.62 -18.83 17.03
N VAL A 143 16.35 -17.58 17.43
CA VAL A 143 16.43 -17.13 18.83
C VAL A 143 15.08 -17.30 19.54
N PHE A 144 13.99 -16.95 18.84
CA PHE A 144 12.62 -17.02 19.35
C PHE A 144 11.70 -17.78 18.39
N PRO A 145 11.76 -19.13 18.37
CA PRO A 145 10.92 -19.92 17.49
C PRO A 145 9.42 -19.63 17.70
N GLY A 146 8.69 -19.26 16.64
CA GLY A 146 7.26 -18.99 16.70
C GLY A 146 6.89 -17.55 17.12
N ILE A 147 7.88 -16.66 17.29
CA ILE A 147 7.62 -15.22 17.35
C ILE A 147 7.21 -14.73 15.96
N ILE A 148 6.44 -13.65 15.86
CA ILE A 148 6.29 -12.97 14.57
C ILE A 148 7.58 -12.20 14.30
N SER A 149 8.36 -12.58 13.28
CA SER A 149 9.61 -11.89 12.96
C SER A 149 9.39 -10.40 12.65
N HIS A 150 10.24 -9.54 13.20
CA HIS A 150 10.09 -8.09 13.13
C HIS A 150 11.42 -7.33 13.26
N ILE A 151 11.46 -6.11 12.74
CA ILE A 151 12.47 -5.11 13.10
C ILE A 151 11.93 -4.34 14.29
N HIS A 152 12.72 -4.27 15.37
CA HIS A 152 12.38 -3.40 16.49
C HIS A 152 12.82 -1.97 16.17
N VAL A 153 11.87 -1.04 16.26
CA VAL A 153 12.04 0.38 15.93
C VAL A 153 11.80 1.22 17.18
N GLU A 154 12.80 1.96 17.61
CA GLU A 154 12.74 2.78 18.83
C GLU A 154 13.24 4.20 18.54
N ASN A 155 12.47 5.23 18.90
CA ASN A 155 12.98 6.59 18.90
C ASN A 155 14.07 6.75 19.97
N CYS A 156 15.12 7.53 19.69
CA CYS A 156 16.24 7.70 20.61
C CYS A 156 15.84 8.25 21.98
N ASP A 157 14.76 9.02 22.05
CA ASP A 157 14.18 9.61 23.27
C ASP A 157 13.11 8.72 23.93
N HIS A 158 12.88 7.51 23.40
CA HIS A 158 11.85 6.56 23.82
C HIS A 158 10.40 7.06 23.67
N SER A 159 10.16 8.09 22.85
CA SER A 159 8.81 8.50 22.45
C SER A 159 8.18 7.48 21.49
N ASP A 160 6.85 7.53 21.34
CA ASP A 160 6.10 6.61 20.48
C ASP A 160 6.31 6.89 18.97
N PRO A 161 6.97 5.98 18.21
CA PRO A 161 7.22 6.17 16.77
C PRO A 161 6.02 5.77 15.90
N THR A 162 4.92 5.28 16.46
CA THR A 162 3.81 4.65 15.71
C THR A 162 3.28 5.56 14.60
N HIS A 163 3.05 6.85 14.91
CA HIS A 163 2.52 7.84 13.97
C HIS A 163 3.41 8.08 12.73
N LEU A 164 4.72 7.83 12.84
CA LEU A 164 5.66 7.97 11.72
C LEU A 164 5.77 6.69 10.90
N LEU A 165 5.56 5.54 11.53
CA LEU A 165 5.67 4.22 10.92
C LEU A 165 4.44 3.88 10.09
N THR A 166 3.26 4.12 10.64
CA THR A 166 2.02 3.97 9.90
C THR A 166 1.93 5.15 8.94
N PRO A 167 1.92 4.96 7.60
CA PRO A 167 1.45 6.03 6.74
C PRO A 167 0.11 6.55 7.26
N ASP A 168 -0.23 7.82 7.01
CA ASP A 168 -1.60 8.33 7.00
C ASP A 168 -2.35 7.44 6.00
N VAL A 169 -2.71 6.23 6.41
CA VAL A 169 -4.07 5.77 6.25
C VAL A 169 -4.82 6.90 6.92
N PRO A 170 -5.56 7.74 6.16
CA PRO A 170 -6.38 8.77 6.78
C PRO A 170 -7.05 8.13 8.00
N PRO A 171 -7.17 8.82 9.15
CA PRO A 171 -8.02 8.30 10.22
C PRO A 171 -9.24 7.79 9.51
N LEU A 172 -9.51 6.47 9.63
CA LEU A 172 -10.61 5.79 8.94
C LEU A 172 -11.71 6.82 8.88
N PRO A 173 -12.12 7.33 7.69
CA PRO A 173 -13.16 8.33 7.63
C PRO A 173 -14.23 7.79 8.54
N GLN A 174 -14.57 8.59 9.56
CA GLN A 174 -15.55 8.23 10.55
C GLN A 174 -16.66 7.50 9.82
N GLN A 175 -16.72 6.18 10.03
CA GLN A 175 -17.72 5.35 9.37
C GLN A 175 -17.81 5.60 7.84
N ASP A 176 -16.73 5.33 7.10
CA ASP A 176 -16.79 5.13 5.65
C ASP A 176 -17.77 3.96 5.41
N SER A 177 -19.04 4.28 5.17
CA SER A 177 -20.11 3.29 4.94
C SER A 177 -19.88 2.47 3.67
N GLY A 178 -18.93 2.90 2.83
CA GLY A 178 -18.50 2.22 1.61
C GLY A 178 -17.26 1.33 1.78
N TRP A 179 -17.04 0.51 0.75
CA TRP A 179 -15.88 -0.35 0.58
C TRP A 179 -14.60 0.43 0.31
N ALA A 180 -13.47 -0.22 0.57
CA ALA A 180 -12.15 0.31 0.22
C ALA A 180 -11.96 0.37 -1.29
N THR A 181 -10.93 1.08 -1.70
CA THR A 181 -10.38 1.03 -3.07
C THR A 181 -10.08 -0.41 -3.45
N VAL A 182 -10.57 -0.86 -4.60
CA VAL A 182 -10.45 -2.22 -5.10
C VAL A 182 -9.22 -2.38 -5.98
N CYS A 183 -8.86 -1.39 -6.80
CA CYS A 183 -7.76 -1.53 -7.76
C CYS A 183 -6.69 -0.44 -7.61
N ALA A 184 -5.43 -0.85 -7.70
CA ALA A 184 -4.31 0.06 -7.82
C ALA A 184 -4.43 0.88 -9.13
N GLY A 185 -4.42 2.20 -9.01
CA GLY A 185 -4.63 3.13 -10.12
C GLY A 185 -6.09 3.57 -10.32
N ASN A 186 -7.04 3.06 -9.51
CA ASN A 186 -8.43 3.51 -9.50
C ASN A 186 -8.90 3.81 -8.06
N PRO A 187 -8.46 4.94 -7.46
CA PRO A 187 -8.70 5.23 -6.03
C PRO A 187 -10.18 5.39 -5.67
N THR A 188 -11.03 5.76 -6.62
CA THR A 188 -12.46 6.07 -6.44
C THR A 188 -13.39 4.90 -6.75
N ASN A 189 -12.86 3.73 -7.12
CA ASN A 189 -13.63 2.60 -7.63
C ASN A 189 -14.52 2.97 -8.83
N GLU A 190 -13.98 3.77 -9.74
CA GLU A 190 -14.66 4.16 -10.96
C GLU A 190 -15.20 2.92 -11.70
N ILE A 191 -16.49 2.98 -12.03
CA ILE A 191 -17.21 1.91 -12.72
C ILE A 191 -17.00 2.07 -14.21
N ARG A 192 -16.69 0.95 -14.87
CA ARG A 192 -16.54 0.88 -16.32
C ARG A 192 -17.81 1.39 -17.00
N GLY A 193 -17.62 2.35 -17.91
CA GLY A 193 -18.64 2.86 -18.82
C GLY A 193 -19.06 1.83 -19.88
N CYS A 194 -19.36 2.29 -21.09
CA CYS A 194 -19.69 1.42 -22.21
C CYS A 194 -18.54 1.35 -23.21
N ASP A 195 -18.30 0.15 -23.75
CA ASP A 195 -17.42 -0.10 -24.87
C ASP A 195 -18.10 -1.08 -25.85
N LYS A 196 -17.37 -1.55 -26.87
CA LYS A 196 -17.91 -2.46 -27.90
C LYS A 196 -18.42 -3.81 -27.35
N TYR A 197 -18.05 -4.18 -26.11
CA TYR A 197 -18.52 -5.41 -25.46
C TYR A 197 -19.73 -5.18 -24.54
N GLY A 198 -20.18 -3.94 -24.39
CA GLY A 198 -21.30 -3.54 -23.54
C GLY A 198 -20.87 -2.62 -22.40
N CYS A 199 -21.73 -2.50 -21.38
CA CYS A 199 -21.53 -1.58 -20.27
C CYS A 199 -21.30 -2.28 -18.92
N GLY A 200 -20.52 -1.64 -18.05
CA GLY A 200 -20.06 -2.20 -16.78
C GLY A 200 -20.92 -1.93 -15.54
N TYR A 201 -21.94 -1.06 -15.63
CA TYR A 201 -22.82 -0.76 -14.49
C TYR A 201 -23.83 -1.89 -14.20
N TYR A 202 -24.36 -1.91 -12.98
CA TYR A 202 -25.38 -2.87 -12.56
C TYR A 202 -26.67 -2.70 -13.37
N GLY A 203 -27.29 -3.81 -13.79
CA GLY A 203 -28.50 -3.77 -14.60
C GLY A 203 -28.28 -3.52 -16.09
N ALA A 204 -27.04 -3.27 -16.54
CA ALA A 204 -26.72 -3.05 -17.95
C ALA A 204 -27.21 -4.22 -18.83
N PRO A 205 -27.79 -3.95 -20.01
CA PRO A 205 -28.32 -5.00 -20.88
C PRO A 205 -27.20 -5.94 -21.34
N ARG A 206 -27.54 -7.22 -21.51
CA ARG A 206 -26.70 -8.28 -22.07
C ARG A 206 -27.42 -8.94 -23.24
N ARG A 207 -26.67 -9.61 -24.15
CA ARG A 207 -27.14 -10.38 -25.33
C ARG A 207 -28.54 -9.98 -25.84
N ASN A 208 -28.62 -8.98 -26.72
CA ASN A 208 -29.85 -8.53 -27.37
C ASN A 208 -31.03 -8.27 -26.41
N GLY A 209 -30.76 -7.82 -25.18
CA GLY A 209 -31.77 -7.51 -24.17
C GLY A 209 -32.31 -8.71 -23.37
N LYS A 210 -31.80 -9.94 -23.61
CA LYS A 210 -32.28 -11.16 -22.93
C LYS A 210 -31.68 -11.39 -21.54
N GLY A 211 -30.99 -10.39 -20.98
CA GLY A 211 -30.42 -10.46 -19.64
C GLY A 211 -29.90 -9.11 -19.17
N LYS A 212 -29.68 -9.01 -17.86
CA LYS A 212 -29.10 -7.83 -17.20
C LYS A 212 -27.81 -8.23 -16.49
N HIS A 213 -26.86 -7.30 -16.45
CA HIS A 213 -25.66 -7.41 -15.63
C HIS A 213 -26.05 -7.45 -14.16
N ARG A 214 -25.62 -8.47 -13.42
CA ARG A 214 -25.94 -8.63 -11.98
C ARG A 214 -24.78 -8.22 -11.07
N ALA A 215 -23.86 -7.45 -11.63
CA ALA A 215 -22.59 -7.09 -11.04
C ALA A 215 -22.20 -5.69 -11.48
N VAL A 216 -21.09 -5.22 -10.94
CA VAL A 216 -20.45 -3.97 -11.33
C VAL A 216 -19.02 -4.27 -11.75
N ASP A 217 -18.61 -3.69 -12.87
CA ASP A 217 -17.25 -3.79 -13.40
C ASP A 217 -16.45 -2.57 -12.93
N VAL A 218 -15.56 -2.75 -11.95
CA VAL A 218 -14.69 -1.66 -11.45
C VAL A 218 -13.43 -1.61 -12.29
N ILE A 219 -13.11 -0.44 -12.86
CA ILE A 219 -11.98 -0.27 -13.78
C ILE A 219 -10.68 -0.70 -13.09
N CYS A 220 -9.92 -1.57 -13.75
CA CYS A 220 -8.66 -2.09 -13.24
C CYS A 220 -7.78 -2.59 -14.38
N ALA A 221 -6.55 -2.07 -14.48
CA ALA A 221 -5.63 -2.46 -15.54
C ALA A 221 -5.14 -3.91 -15.38
N ASP A 222 -4.85 -4.58 -16.49
CA ASP A 222 -4.27 -5.93 -16.50
C ASP A 222 -2.98 -5.96 -15.66
N GLY A 223 -2.84 -6.94 -14.76
CA GLY A 223 -1.69 -7.07 -13.85
C GLY A 223 -1.66 -6.07 -12.69
N ALA A 224 -2.63 -5.17 -12.58
CA ALA A 224 -2.74 -4.26 -11.43
C ALA A 224 -2.96 -5.03 -10.12
N THR A 225 -2.52 -4.43 -9.02
CA THR A 225 -2.78 -4.96 -7.67
C THR A 225 -4.25 -4.72 -7.30
N VAL A 226 -4.90 -5.77 -6.81
CA VAL A 226 -6.28 -5.71 -6.33
C VAL A 226 -6.26 -5.80 -4.80
N TYR A 227 -7.07 -4.98 -4.14
CA TYR A 227 -7.21 -4.92 -2.69
C TYR A 227 -8.59 -5.42 -2.25
N ALA A 228 -8.68 -5.88 -1.00
CA ALA A 228 -9.92 -6.34 -0.42
C ALA A 228 -10.86 -5.16 -0.13
N PRO A 229 -12.11 -5.15 -0.66
CA PRO A 229 -13.07 -4.07 -0.43
C PRO A 229 -13.48 -3.93 1.04
N PHE A 230 -13.50 -5.03 1.80
CA PHE A 230 -13.84 -5.07 3.22
C PHE A 230 -13.15 -6.26 3.92
N SER A 231 -13.21 -6.28 5.25
CA SER A 231 -12.65 -7.36 6.06
C SER A 231 -13.58 -8.58 6.07
N GLY A 232 -13.04 -9.78 5.95
CA GLY A 232 -13.84 -10.99 5.96
C GLY A 232 -13.06 -12.27 5.77
N GLN A 233 -13.78 -13.35 5.49
CA GLN A 233 -13.24 -14.66 5.21
C GLN A 233 -13.28 -14.91 3.70
N LEU A 234 -12.15 -15.34 3.14
CA LEU A 234 -12.03 -15.78 1.76
C LEU A 234 -12.55 -17.21 1.60
N SER A 235 -13.21 -17.45 0.48
CA SER A 235 -13.62 -18.78 0.00
C SER A 235 -13.49 -18.82 -1.52
N GLY A 236 -12.83 -19.84 -2.05
CA GLY A 236 -12.61 -19.97 -3.50
C GLY A 236 -12.00 -21.32 -3.87
N PRO A 237 -11.67 -21.53 -5.15
CA PRO A 237 -11.82 -20.57 -6.26
C PRO A 237 -13.28 -20.37 -6.68
N VAL A 238 -13.59 -19.19 -7.21
CA VAL A 238 -14.86 -18.89 -7.87
C VAL A 238 -14.60 -18.77 -9.37
N LYS A 239 -15.15 -19.70 -10.15
CA LYS A 239 -15.07 -19.70 -11.61
C LYS A 239 -16.46 -19.49 -12.19
N PHE A 240 -16.57 -18.63 -13.18
CA PHE A 240 -17.86 -18.17 -13.70
C PHE A 240 -18.09 -18.62 -15.14
N PHE A 241 -17.02 -18.70 -15.93
CA PHE A 241 -17.11 -19.08 -17.33
C PHE A 241 -17.06 -20.61 -17.51
N HIS A 242 -16.44 -21.33 -16.57
CA HIS A 242 -16.24 -22.79 -16.61
C HIS A 242 -15.65 -23.28 -17.95
N ASN A 243 -14.92 -22.41 -18.65
CA ASN A 243 -14.41 -22.66 -19.99
C ASN A 243 -12.88 -22.57 -20.07
N GLY A 244 -12.22 -22.38 -18.91
CA GLY A 244 -10.76 -22.38 -18.81
C GLY A 244 -10.08 -21.19 -19.48
N ASN A 245 -10.80 -20.09 -19.75
CA ASN A 245 -10.18 -18.90 -20.31
C ASN A 245 -9.21 -18.24 -19.32
N ALA A 246 -8.34 -17.35 -19.83
CA ALA A 246 -7.26 -16.74 -19.05
C ALA A 246 -7.71 -15.80 -17.92
N ILE A 247 -9.02 -15.53 -17.80
CA ILE A 247 -9.61 -14.68 -16.76
C ILE A 247 -10.60 -15.44 -15.86
N ASP A 248 -10.78 -16.76 -16.03
CA ASP A 248 -11.77 -17.58 -15.31
C ASP A 248 -11.24 -18.00 -13.94
N ASP A 249 -11.03 -16.99 -13.09
CA ASP A 249 -10.58 -17.13 -11.72
C ASP A 249 -11.15 -16.01 -10.86
N GLY A 250 -11.22 -16.27 -9.56
CA GLY A 250 -11.86 -15.38 -8.62
C GLY A 250 -11.96 -15.95 -7.22
N VAL A 251 -12.49 -15.12 -6.32
CA VAL A 251 -12.64 -15.42 -4.91
C VAL A 251 -13.88 -14.76 -4.34
N GLN A 252 -14.52 -15.43 -3.39
CA GLN A 252 -15.61 -14.89 -2.61
C GLN A 252 -15.10 -14.38 -1.26
N ILE A 253 -15.57 -13.22 -0.84
CA ILE A 253 -15.31 -12.65 0.49
C ILE A 253 -16.63 -12.52 1.24
N ARG A 254 -16.69 -13.05 2.46
CA ARG A 254 -17.83 -12.90 3.36
C ARG A 254 -17.38 -12.33 4.70
N GLY A 255 -17.97 -11.21 5.11
CA GLY A 255 -17.59 -10.52 6.35
C GLY A 255 -18.12 -9.10 6.39
N SER A 256 -18.10 -8.47 7.57
CA SER A 256 -18.59 -7.09 7.77
C SER A 256 -20.02 -6.83 7.26
N GLY A 257 -20.89 -7.85 7.28
CA GLY A 257 -22.26 -7.77 6.76
C GLY A 257 -22.39 -7.93 5.24
N PHE A 258 -21.28 -8.10 4.52
CA PHE A 258 -21.26 -8.25 3.06
C PHE A 258 -20.88 -9.67 2.63
N CYS A 259 -21.31 -10.03 1.42
CA CYS A 259 -20.87 -11.23 0.71
C CYS A 259 -20.72 -10.88 -0.77
N VAL A 260 -19.50 -10.99 -1.30
CA VAL A 260 -19.19 -10.63 -2.70
C VAL A 260 -18.33 -11.68 -3.36
N LYS A 261 -18.49 -11.84 -4.66
CA LYS A 261 -17.59 -12.56 -5.55
C LYS A 261 -16.81 -11.54 -6.36
N LEU A 262 -15.49 -11.62 -6.32
CA LEU A 262 -14.58 -10.87 -7.20
C LEU A 262 -14.03 -11.83 -8.25
N LEU A 263 -14.23 -11.50 -9.52
CA LEU A 263 -13.76 -12.29 -10.66
C LEU A 263 -12.72 -11.50 -11.46
N CYS A 264 -12.09 -12.21 -12.41
CA CYS A 264 -10.99 -11.70 -13.24
C CYS A 264 -9.73 -11.38 -12.41
N ILE A 265 -9.57 -12.04 -11.28
CA ILE A 265 -8.45 -11.85 -10.35
C ILE A 265 -7.79 -13.19 -10.10
N HIS A 266 -6.46 -13.19 -9.99
CA HIS A 266 -5.70 -14.26 -9.37
C HIS A 266 -5.37 -13.88 -7.91
N PRO A 267 -6.08 -14.45 -6.92
CA PRO A 267 -5.83 -14.15 -5.52
C PRO A 267 -4.48 -14.68 -5.05
N ILE A 268 -3.82 -13.98 -4.11
CA ILE A 268 -2.61 -14.51 -3.46
C ILE A 268 -2.90 -15.77 -2.62
N ARG A 269 -4.16 -15.94 -2.21
CA ARG A 269 -4.71 -17.12 -1.54
C ARG A 269 -6.24 -17.14 -1.69
N TYR A 270 -6.83 -18.34 -1.71
CA TYR A 270 -8.28 -18.51 -1.89
C TYR A 270 -9.08 -18.64 -0.58
N ASN A 271 -8.39 -18.92 0.53
CA ASN A 271 -9.01 -19.19 1.81
C ASN A 271 -8.28 -18.43 2.93
N GLY A 272 -8.98 -18.17 4.03
CA GLY A 272 -8.42 -17.49 5.21
C GLY A 272 -8.99 -16.08 5.39
N ALA A 273 -8.69 -15.49 6.55
CA ALA A 273 -9.14 -14.12 6.88
C ALA A 273 -8.41 -13.08 6.03
N ILE A 274 -9.07 -11.98 5.68
CA ILE A 274 -8.48 -10.82 5.01
C ILE A 274 -9.01 -9.53 5.62
N SER A 275 -8.16 -8.50 5.68
CA SER A 275 -8.54 -7.18 6.18
C SER A 275 -8.90 -6.22 5.03
N LYS A 276 -9.85 -5.32 5.26
CA LYS A 276 -10.18 -4.20 4.36
C LYS A 276 -8.90 -3.48 3.90
N GLY A 277 -8.76 -3.28 2.59
CA GLY A 277 -7.58 -2.63 1.97
C GLY A 277 -6.33 -3.49 1.84
N GLN A 278 -6.32 -4.74 2.35
CA GLN A 278 -5.20 -5.64 2.19
C GLN A 278 -5.08 -6.09 0.73
N VAL A 279 -3.85 -6.33 0.25
CA VAL A 279 -3.61 -6.95 -1.06
C VAL A 279 -4.33 -8.30 -1.15
N LEU A 280 -5.25 -8.41 -2.11
CA LEU A 280 -6.04 -9.60 -2.38
C LEU A 280 -5.41 -10.44 -3.50
N GLY A 281 -4.86 -9.78 -4.53
CA GLY A 281 -4.37 -10.49 -5.71
C GLY A 281 -3.94 -9.57 -6.85
N LYS A 282 -3.90 -10.14 -8.04
CA LYS A 282 -3.55 -9.47 -9.29
C LYS A 282 -4.67 -9.60 -10.31
N MET A 283 -4.97 -8.51 -11.00
CA MET A 283 -5.90 -8.50 -12.13
C MET A 283 -5.37 -9.40 -13.25
N LEU A 284 -6.23 -10.27 -13.78
CA LEU A 284 -5.89 -11.20 -14.86
C LEU A 284 -5.81 -10.48 -16.22
N PRO A 285 -5.17 -11.09 -17.24
CA PRO A 285 -4.93 -10.44 -18.53
C PRO A 285 -6.21 -10.38 -19.38
N MET A 286 -7.11 -9.45 -19.06
CA MET A 286 -8.40 -9.29 -19.73
C MET A 286 -8.26 -8.89 -21.19
N GLN A 287 -7.27 -8.06 -21.56
CA GLN A 287 -7.05 -7.66 -22.95
C GLN A 287 -6.72 -8.85 -23.85
N ARG A 288 -6.17 -9.94 -23.28
CA ARG A 288 -5.90 -11.17 -24.04
C ARG A 288 -7.19 -11.90 -24.45
N VAL A 289 -8.23 -11.81 -23.63
CA VAL A 289 -9.52 -12.49 -23.86
C VAL A 289 -10.49 -11.58 -24.62
N PHE A 290 -10.51 -10.29 -24.29
CA PHE A 290 -11.40 -9.29 -24.89
C PHE A 290 -10.61 -8.05 -25.34
N PRO A 291 -9.91 -8.10 -26.49
CA PRO A 291 -9.10 -6.98 -26.95
C PRO A 291 -9.92 -5.69 -27.17
N GLY A 292 -9.59 -4.62 -26.44
CA GLY A 292 -10.27 -3.32 -26.53
C GLY A 292 -11.51 -3.19 -25.65
N ILE A 293 -11.70 -4.09 -24.68
CA ILE A 293 -12.59 -3.86 -23.55
C ILE A 293 -11.92 -2.90 -22.56
N THR A 294 -12.66 -2.15 -21.77
CA THR A 294 -12.04 -1.51 -20.59
C THR A 294 -11.76 -2.59 -19.55
N SER A 295 -10.49 -2.82 -19.19
CA SER A 295 -10.13 -3.84 -18.18
C SER A 295 -10.75 -3.53 -16.82
N HIS A 296 -11.28 -4.56 -16.13
CA HIS A 296 -12.03 -4.38 -14.90
C HIS A 296 -12.04 -5.62 -13.99
N ILE A 297 -12.25 -5.40 -12.70
CA ILE A 297 -12.65 -6.44 -11.75
C ILE A 297 -14.17 -6.51 -11.75
N HIS A 298 -14.71 -7.70 -11.97
CA HIS A 298 -16.15 -7.93 -11.91
C HIS A 298 -16.56 -8.27 -10.48
N ILE A 299 -17.47 -7.49 -9.91
CA ILE A 299 -17.90 -7.61 -8.51
C ILE A 299 -19.40 -7.88 -8.46
N GLU A 300 -19.77 -9.05 -7.94
CA GLU A 300 -21.16 -9.50 -7.78
C GLU A 300 -21.44 -9.75 -6.28
N ASN A 301 -22.50 -9.13 -5.72
CA ASN A 301 -22.99 -9.55 -4.41
C ASN A 301 -23.49 -11.00 -4.47
N CYS A 302 -23.29 -11.79 -3.43
CA CYS A 302 -23.67 -13.21 -3.43
C CYS A 302 -25.17 -13.45 -3.69
N ASP A 303 -26.03 -12.52 -3.27
CA ASP A 303 -27.47 -12.51 -3.48
C ASP A 303 -27.89 -11.83 -4.81
N ARG A 304 -26.91 -11.33 -5.59
CA ARG A 304 -27.07 -10.62 -6.86
C ARG A 304 -27.74 -9.24 -6.74
N SER A 305 -27.79 -8.67 -5.55
CA SER A 305 -28.21 -7.27 -5.34
C SER A 305 -27.18 -6.28 -5.90
N ASP A 306 -27.57 -5.01 -6.06
CA ASP A 306 -26.72 -3.95 -6.61
C ASP A 306 -25.61 -3.55 -5.60
N PRO A 307 -24.32 -3.73 -5.92
CA PRO A 307 -23.22 -3.35 -5.04
C PRO A 307 -22.81 -1.88 -5.17
N THR A 308 -23.40 -1.09 -6.09
CA THR A 308 -22.93 0.24 -6.49
C THR A 308 -22.77 1.20 -5.31
N SER A 309 -23.73 1.24 -4.38
CA SER A 309 -23.71 2.16 -3.22
C SER A 309 -22.51 1.92 -2.29
N ASN A 310 -21.95 0.71 -2.28
CA ASN A 310 -20.75 0.40 -1.50
C ASN A 310 -19.46 0.80 -2.21
N LEU A 311 -19.49 1.02 -3.53
CA LEU A 311 -18.31 1.33 -4.34
C LEU A 311 -18.11 2.84 -4.51
N GLU A 312 -19.17 3.65 -4.38
CA GLU A 312 -19.12 5.09 -4.61
C GLU A 312 -18.31 5.82 -3.53
N ARG A 313 -17.03 6.07 -3.84
CA ARG A 313 -16.19 7.03 -3.10
C ARG A 313 -16.21 8.36 -3.83
N GLY A 314 -17.08 9.27 -3.40
CA GLY A 314 -17.02 10.67 -3.83
C GLY A 314 -17.67 11.02 -5.17
N LYS A 315 -18.77 10.35 -5.56
CA LYS A 315 -19.75 11.08 -6.39
C LYS A 315 -20.49 12.03 -5.46
N GLY A 316 -20.24 13.33 -5.64
CA GLY A 316 -20.95 14.37 -4.92
C GLY A 316 -22.44 14.07 -4.93
N ARG A 317 -23.07 14.18 -3.74
CA ARG A 317 -24.51 14.42 -3.66
C ARG A 317 -24.81 15.53 -4.66
N ARG A 318 -25.52 15.20 -5.74
CA ARG A 318 -26.18 16.23 -6.52
C ARG A 318 -27.17 16.89 -5.56
N GLU A 319 -27.04 18.21 -5.44
CA GLU A 319 -28.07 19.09 -4.89
C GLU A 319 -29.43 18.80 -5.55
#